data_AF-A0A936G8I1-F1
#
_entry.id   AF-A0A936G8I1-F1
#
_cell.length_a   1.000
_cell.length_b   1.000
_cell.length_c   1.000
_cell.angle_alpha   90.00
_cell.angle_beta   90.00
_cell.angle_gamma   90.00
#
_symmetry.space_group_name_H-M   'P 1'
#
loop_
_entity.id
_entity.type
_entity.pdbx_description
1 polymer ?
#
loop_
_entity_poly.entity_id
_entity_poly.type
_entity_poly.pdbx_seq_one_letter_code
_entity_poly.pdbx_strand_id
1 'polypeptide(L)'
;MKKFIILLLVFMTACAPAQESAVVLPQFLATATPYIDTASYPTAQVQVAAPNQTASGFDVRMERASVEGKNVNADVCFTLPDTSDWGISFASLNYGGTILQEYGTTLVSLQEPANGQAGMRCDTLTFVVPPDADLTNATIVIDAIATTPREGEYCSVYMPKIQQSMMERGIGISLDCVDVNGVLTMQILSIPPDMTQEQAEQIVYSDEFYTVKGPWTFSFNLSQ
;
A
#
# COMPACT_ATOMS: atom_id res chain seq x y z
N MET A 1 -11.02 -67.69 -68.47
CA MET A 1 -9.92 -67.05 -67.70
C MET A 1 -10.54 -66.65 -66.36
N LYS A 2 -10.65 -67.47 -65.31
CA LYS A 2 -9.69 -68.35 -64.62
C LYS A 2 -8.47 -67.58 -64.11
N LYS A 3 -8.43 -67.44 -62.77
CA LYS A 3 -7.37 -66.96 -61.87
C LYS A 3 -7.51 -65.50 -61.43
N PHE A 4 -7.46 -65.30 -60.10
CA PHE A 4 -7.51 -64.04 -59.32
C PHE A 4 -8.84 -63.62 -58.65
N ILE A 5 -9.60 -64.57 -58.08
CA ILE A 5 -10.60 -64.25 -57.03
C ILE A 5 -10.42 -65.20 -55.84
N ILE A 6 -9.17 -65.43 -55.42
CA ILE A 6 -8.82 -66.18 -54.20
C ILE A 6 -7.66 -65.44 -53.53
N LEU A 7 -7.86 -64.17 -53.16
CA LEU A 7 -6.92 -63.45 -52.28
C LEU A 7 -7.56 -62.24 -51.59
N LEU A 8 -8.86 -62.30 -51.29
CA LEU A 8 -9.53 -61.23 -50.54
C LEU A 8 -10.55 -61.78 -49.54
N LEU A 9 -10.23 -62.93 -48.94
CA LEU A 9 -11.01 -63.60 -47.89
C LEU A 9 -10.24 -63.70 -46.55
N VAL A 10 -9.12 -62.98 -46.41
CA VAL A 10 -8.23 -63.07 -45.22
C VAL A 10 -8.07 -61.71 -44.51
N PHE A 11 -9.02 -60.77 -44.67
CA PHE A 11 -8.97 -59.45 -44.01
C PHE A 11 -10.21 -59.13 -43.15
N MET A 12 -10.94 -60.14 -42.68
CA MET A 12 -12.14 -59.96 -41.84
C MET A 12 -12.06 -60.72 -40.52
N THR A 13 -10.91 -60.66 -39.82
CA THR A 13 -10.80 -61.14 -38.44
C THR A 13 -9.95 -60.21 -37.60
N ALA A 14 -10.48 -59.02 -37.28
CA ALA A 14 -10.04 -58.24 -36.13
C ALA A 14 -11.06 -57.14 -35.88
N CYS A 15 -11.98 -57.36 -34.94
CA CYS A 15 -12.59 -56.36 -34.05
C CYS A 15 -13.74 -57.05 -33.30
N ALA A 16 -13.41 -57.76 -32.22
CA ALA A 16 -14.39 -58.01 -31.17
C ALA A 16 -14.37 -56.79 -30.23
N PRO A 17 -15.52 -56.17 -29.91
CA PRO A 17 -15.56 -55.09 -28.92
C PRO A 17 -15.23 -55.64 -27.53
N ALA A 18 -14.32 -54.95 -26.83
CA ALA A 18 -13.97 -55.25 -25.46
C ALA A 18 -15.20 -55.12 -24.54
N GLN A 19 -15.39 -56.05 -23.61
CA GLN A 19 -16.39 -55.91 -22.55
C GLN A 19 -16.02 -54.71 -21.68
N GLU A 20 -16.87 -53.67 -21.72
CA GLU A 20 -16.81 -52.56 -20.77
C GLU A 20 -17.04 -53.11 -19.36
N SER A 21 -15.97 -53.16 -18.57
CA SER A 21 -16.10 -53.33 -17.14
C SER A 21 -16.62 -52.01 -16.58
N ALA A 22 -17.90 -51.97 -16.22
CA ALA A 22 -18.48 -50.82 -15.55
C ALA A 22 -17.76 -50.61 -14.20
N VAL A 23 -16.94 -49.56 -14.12
CA VAL A 23 -16.35 -49.10 -12.87
C VAL A 23 -17.47 -48.48 -12.05
N VAL A 24 -17.97 -49.22 -11.05
CA VAL A 24 -18.90 -48.69 -10.06
C VAL A 24 -18.08 -47.81 -9.11
N LEU A 25 -18.11 -46.49 -9.32
CA LEU A 25 -17.58 -45.53 -8.34
C LEU A 25 -18.41 -45.67 -7.05
N PRO A 26 -17.77 -45.78 -5.86
CA PRO A 26 -18.52 -45.73 -4.61
C PRO A 26 -19.29 -44.41 -4.54
N GLN A 27 -20.56 -44.46 -4.13
CA GLN A 27 -21.34 -43.26 -3.85
C GLN A 27 -20.57 -42.42 -2.83
N PHE A 28 -20.00 -41.30 -3.27
CA PHE A 28 -19.42 -40.31 -2.38
C PHE A 28 -20.53 -39.87 -1.41
N LEU A 29 -20.31 -40.07 -0.11
CA LEU A 29 -21.14 -39.47 0.92
C LEU A 29 -21.22 -37.96 0.63
N ALA A 30 -22.40 -37.36 0.84
CA ALA A 30 -22.59 -35.93 0.66
C ALA A 30 -21.44 -35.17 1.33
N THR A 31 -20.65 -34.43 0.55
CA THR A 31 -19.58 -33.59 1.08
C THR A 31 -20.21 -32.65 2.08
N ALA A 32 -19.76 -32.71 3.34
CA ALA A 32 -20.22 -31.81 4.38
C ALA A 32 -20.11 -30.37 3.86
N THR A 33 -21.23 -29.67 3.79
CA THR A 33 -21.21 -28.24 3.45
C THR A 33 -20.56 -27.53 4.63
N PRO A 34 -19.40 -26.87 4.44
CA PRO A 34 -18.80 -26.09 5.51
C PRO A 34 -19.81 -25.01 5.91
N TYR A 35 -20.23 -25.02 7.17
CA TYR A 35 -21.07 -23.97 7.73
C TYR A 35 -20.17 -22.80 8.12
N ILE A 36 -20.30 -21.69 7.40
CA ILE A 36 -19.69 -20.41 7.76
C ILE A 36 -20.77 -19.63 8.51
N ASP A 37 -20.55 -19.39 9.80
CA ASP A 37 -21.36 -18.44 10.53
C ASP A 37 -21.05 -17.03 10.02
N THR A 38 -21.98 -16.45 9.25
CA THR A 38 -21.83 -15.12 8.69
C THR A 38 -21.74 -14.03 9.75
N ALA A 39 -22.26 -14.27 10.97
CA ALA A 39 -22.10 -13.34 12.09
C ALA A 39 -20.65 -13.31 12.61
N SER A 40 -19.90 -14.39 12.43
CA SER A 40 -18.49 -14.48 12.82
C SER A 40 -17.51 -13.89 11.78
N TYR A 41 -18.00 -13.58 10.55
CA TYR A 41 -17.20 -13.01 9.46
C TYR A 41 -17.95 -11.85 8.79
N PRO A 42 -18.08 -10.69 9.48
CA PRO A 42 -18.77 -9.54 8.92
C PRO A 42 -18.07 -9.08 7.64
N THR A 43 -18.86 -8.92 6.57
CA THR A 43 -18.40 -8.34 5.31
C THR A 43 -19.29 -7.17 4.95
N ALA A 44 -18.74 -5.96 4.97
CA ALA A 44 -19.43 -4.75 4.55
C ALA A 44 -18.45 -3.80 3.87
N GLN A 45 -18.95 -2.94 2.99
CA GLN A 45 -18.14 -1.91 2.36
C GLN A 45 -18.96 -0.65 2.14
N VAL A 46 -18.29 0.48 2.20
CA VAL A 46 -18.90 1.80 2.05
C VAL A 46 -17.98 2.72 1.26
N GLN A 47 -18.59 3.55 0.43
CA GLN A 47 -17.90 4.66 -0.22
C GLN A 47 -17.83 5.83 0.75
N VAL A 48 -16.67 6.46 0.86
CA VAL A 48 -16.45 7.55 1.81
C VAL A 48 -17.10 8.82 1.27
N ALA A 49 -17.92 9.48 2.09
CA ALA A 49 -18.72 10.63 1.65
C ALA A 49 -17.85 11.86 1.27
N ALA A 50 -16.77 12.09 2.01
CA ALA A 50 -15.77 13.11 1.71
C ALA A 50 -14.44 12.41 1.43
N PRO A 51 -14.26 11.84 0.23
CA PRO A 51 -13.14 10.96 -0.05
C PRO A 51 -11.84 11.73 -0.21
N ASN A 52 -11.85 13.04 -0.50
CA ASN A 52 -10.65 13.84 -0.73
C ASN A 52 -10.40 14.79 0.44
N GLN A 53 -9.15 14.87 0.88
CA GLN A 53 -8.65 15.79 1.89
C GLN A 53 -7.32 16.37 1.42
N THR A 54 -7.08 17.67 1.66
CA THR A 54 -5.82 18.32 1.30
C THR A 54 -5.24 18.99 2.54
N ALA A 55 -3.98 18.71 2.84
CA ALA A 55 -3.25 19.33 3.94
C ALA A 55 -1.77 19.41 3.56
N SER A 56 -1.10 20.51 3.95
CA SER A 56 0.34 20.68 3.73
C SER A 56 0.81 20.47 2.28
N GLY A 57 -0.06 20.79 1.30
CA GLY A 57 0.22 20.62 -0.14
C GLY A 57 0.08 19.19 -0.67
N PHE A 58 -0.41 18.25 0.13
CA PHE A 58 -0.67 16.87 -0.26
C PHE A 58 -2.17 16.60 -0.34
N ASP A 59 -2.57 16.06 -1.48
CA ASP A 59 -3.91 15.52 -1.67
C ASP A 59 -3.92 14.05 -1.27
N VAL A 60 -4.79 13.71 -0.32
CA VAL A 60 -5.01 12.35 0.16
C VAL A 60 -6.47 12.01 -0.08
N ARG A 61 -6.68 10.85 -0.68
CA ARG A 61 -7.99 10.33 -1.04
C ARG A 61 -8.22 8.97 -0.44
N MET A 62 -9.33 8.79 0.28
CA MET A 62 -9.83 7.49 0.71
C MET A 62 -11.17 7.24 0.03
N GLU A 63 -11.22 6.34 -0.95
CA GLU A 63 -12.46 6.10 -1.71
C GLU A 63 -13.39 5.13 -0.98
N ARG A 64 -12.80 4.09 -0.39
CA ARG A 64 -13.53 2.95 0.13
C ARG A 64 -12.99 2.52 1.49
N ALA A 65 -13.92 2.24 2.39
CA ALA A 65 -13.67 1.47 3.61
C ALA A 65 -14.46 0.17 3.55
N SER A 66 -13.88 -0.91 4.08
CA SER A 66 -14.54 -2.21 4.15
C SER A 66 -14.16 -2.95 5.41
N VAL A 67 -15.02 -3.86 5.85
CA VAL A 67 -14.71 -4.85 6.88
C VAL A 67 -14.77 -6.23 6.25
N GLU A 68 -13.77 -7.05 6.54
CA GLU A 68 -13.73 -8.47 6.17
C GLU A 68 -13.24 -9.29 7.38
N GLY A 69 -14.17 -9.94 8.05
CA GLY A 69 -13.88 -10.64 9.29
C GLY A 69 -13.45 -9.67 10.38
N LYS A 70 -12.18 -9.74 10.79
CA LYS A 70 -11.60 -8.84 11.80
C LYS A 70 -10.84 -7.66 11.21
N ASN A 71 -10.77 -7.57 9.89
CA ASN A 71 -9.94 -6.57 9.21
C ASN A 71 -10.82 -5.43 8.73
N VAL A 72 -10.54 -4.22 9.22
CA VAL A 72 -11.03 -2.99 8.61
C VAL A 72 -9.98 -2.53 7.61
N ASN A 73 -10.37 -2.50 6.34
CA ASN A 73 -9.52 -2.12 5.22
C ASN A 73 -9.94 -0.74 4.68
N ALA A 74 -8.98 0.12 4.41
CA ALA A 74 -9.20 1.40 3.76
C ALA A 74 -8.25 1.58 2.57
N ASP A 75 -8.82 1.88 1.40
CA ASP A 75 -8.04 2.13 0.19
C ASP A 75 -7.72 3.63 0.12
N VAL A 76 -6.44 3.96 0.32
CA VAL A 76 -5.95 5.33 0.42
C VAL A 76 -4.98 5.61 -0.72
N CYS A 77 -5.22 6.66 -1.49
CA CYS A 77 -4.30 7.18 -2.49
C CYS A 77 -3.79 8.57 -2.07
N PHE A 78 -2.52 8.87 -2.28
CA PHE A 78 -1.97 10.18 -2.00
C PHE A 78 -0.98 10.62 -3.08
N THR A 79 -0.87 11.93 -3.27
CA THR A 79 0.07 12.54 -4.22
C THR A 79 1.51 12.38 -3.76
N LEU A 80 2.41 12.10 -4.71
CA LEU A 80 3.85 12.05 -4.49
C LEU A 80 4.49 13.35 -4.98
N PRO A 81 5.20 14.10 -4.12
CA PRO A 81 5.83 15.36 -4.52
C PRO A 81 7.10 15.16 -5.35
N ASP A 82 7.78 14.03 -5.17
CA ASP A 82 9.06 13.69 -5.77
C ASP A 82 9.21 12.16 -5.87
N THR A 83 10.35 11.68 -6.35
CA THR A 83 10.62 10.25 -6.57
C THR A 83 11.09 9.51 -5.31
N SER A 84 11.07 10.16 -4.14
CA SER A 84 11.41 9.49 -2.88
C SER A 84 10.37 8.44 -2.50
N ASP A 85 10.75 7.52 -1.62
CA ASP A 85 9.89 6.43 -1.16
C ASP A 85 8.91 6.92 -0.10
N TRP A 86 7.84 7.60 -0.52
CA TRP A 86 6.83 8.09 0.40
C TRP A 86 5.88 6.95 0.82
N GLY A 87 5.51 6.95 2.09
CA GLY A 87 4.55 6.02 2.68
C GLY A 87 3.78 6.66 3.83
N ILE A 88 2.63 6.06 4.17
CA ILE A 88 1.84 6.47 5.33
C ILE A 88 2.58 6.03 6.61
N SER A 89 3.14 7.01 7.33
CA SER A 89 3.98 6.76 8.51
C SER A 89 3.19 6.72 9.81
N PHE A 90 2.09 7.47 9.90
CA PHE A 90 1.23 7.48 11.08
C PHE A 90 -0.23 7.53 10.64
N ALA A 91 -1.00 6.53 11.04
CA ALA A 91 -2.44 6.48 10.87
C ALA A 91 -3.10 5.83 12.10
N SER A 92 -4.36 6.15 12.31
CA SER A 92 -5.18 5.56 13.36
C SER A 92 -6.61 5.30 12.90
N LEU A 93 -7.22 4.25 13.45
CA LEU A 93 -8.65 3.97 13.34
C LEU A 93 -9.32 4.26 14.69
N ASN A 94 -10.28 5.17 14.66
CA ASN A 94 -11.08 5.59 15.81
C ASN A 94 -12.49 5.04 15.67
N TYR A 95 -12.98 4.28 16.66
CA TYR A 95 -14.34 3.74 16.69
C TYR A 95 -14.77 3.44 18.13
N GLY A 96 -16.03 3.68 18.48
CA GLY A 96 -16.56 3.34 19.81
C GLY A 96 -15.75 3.86 21.02
N GLY A 97 -15.03 4.98 20.88
CA GLY A 97 -14.12 5.52 21.90
C GLY A 97 -12.73 4.84 21.97
N THR A 98 -12.47 3.85 21.12
CA THR A 98 -11.19 3.17 20.96
C THR A 98 -10.36 3.82 19.85
N ILE A 99 -9.05 3.86 20.03
CA ILE A 99 -8.07 4.33 19.04
C ILE A 99 -7.11 3.16 18.78
N LEU A 100 -7.01 2.72 17.52
CA LEU A 100 -6.03 1.74 17.08
C LEU A 100 -4.98 2.42 16.21
N GLN A 101 -3.72 2.34 16.61
CA GLN A 101 -2.59 2.90 15.86
C GLN A 101 -1.74 1.82 15.17
N GLU A 102 -2.00 0.54 15.47
CA GLU A 102 -1.36 -0.59 14.80
C GLU A 102 -2.14 -0.92 13.53
N TYR A 103 -1.46 -0.84 12.39
CA TYR A 103 -2.03 -1.17 11.09
C TYR A 103 -0.98 -1.81 10.17
N GLY A 104 -1.45 -2.61 9.22
CA GLY A 104 -0.67 -3.07 8.08
C GLY A 104 -0.87 -2.15 6.89
N THR A 105 0.14 -2.09 6.02
CA THR A 105 0.07 -1.38 4.72
C THR A 105 0.35 -2.36 3.60
N THR A 106 -0.50 -2.38 2.58
CA THR A 106 -0.26 -3.13 1.36
C THR A 106 -0.26 -2.18 0.17
N LEU A 107 0.85 -2.16 -0.59
CA LEU A 107 0.93 -1.36 -1.81
C LEU A 107 -0.06 -1.89 -2.85
N VAL A 108 -0.96 -1.04 -3.32
CA VAL A 108 -1.93 -1.34 -4.38
C VAL A 108 -1.41 -0.86 -5.73
N SER A 109 -0.95 0.39 -5.80
CA SER A 109 -0.39 0.94 -7.02
C SER A 109 0.59 2.08 -6.73
N LEU A 110 1.54 2.27 -7.65
CA LEU A 110 2.51 3.35 -7.62
C LEU A 110 2.68 3.92 -9.01
N GLN A 111 2.49 5.22 -9.14
CA GLN A 111 2.80 6.02 -10.31
C GLN A 111 3.80 7.08 -9.89
N GLU A 112 5.04 6.96 -10.36
CA GLU A 112 6.08 7.94 -10.07
C GLU A 112 5.77 9.30 -10.74
N PRO A 113 6.19 10.43 -10.13
CA PRO A 113 6.10 11.73 -10.78
C PRO A 113 6.87 11.76 -12.10
N ALA A 114 6.25 12.26 -13.17
CA ALA A 114 6.87 12.32 -14.49
C ALA A 114 6.32 13.51 -15.30
N ASN A 115 7.17 14.12 -16.14
CA ASN A 115 6.80 15.19 -17.08
C ASN A 115 6.07 16.38 -16.43
N GLY A 116 6.42 16.74 -15.19
CA GLY A 116 5.79 17.83 -14.44
C GLY A 116 4.42 17.48 -13.83
N GLN A 117 3.99 16.22 -13.91
CA GLN A 117 2.83 15.72 -13.19
C GLN A 117 3.26 15.11 -11.85
N ALA A 118 2.51 15.41 -10.79
CA ALA A 118 2.68 14.75 -9.50
C ALA A 118 2.43 13.24 -9.65
N GLY A 119 3.20 12.46 -8.90
CA GLY A 119 2.97 11.02 -8.82
C GLY A 119 1.78 10.71 -7.92
N MET A 120 1.41 9.43 -7.85
CA MET A 120 0.37 8.95 -6.97
C MET A 120 0.74 7.56 -6.45
N ARG A 121 0.54 7.36 -5.15
CA ARG A 121 0.67 6.05 -4.51
C ARG A 121 -0.66 5.68 -3.88
N CYS A 122 -1.10 4.45 -4.06
CA CYS A 122 -2.27 3.90 -3.40
C CYS A 122 -1.87 2.70 -2.55
N ASP A 123 -2.27 2.72 -1.28
CA ASP A 123 -2.07 1.65 -0.30
C ASP A 123 -3.43 1.22 0.28
N THR A 124 -3.55 -0.04 0.66
CA THR A 124 -4.61 -0.50 1.56
C THR A 124 -4.07 -0.49 2.98
N LEU A 125 -4.72 0.26 3.87
CA LEU A 125 -4.49 0.21 5.31
C LEU A 125 -5.38 -0.87 5.93
N THR A 126 -4.80 -1.75 6.73
CA THR A 126 -5.53 -2.83 7.41
C THR A 126 -5.39 -2.71 8.92
N PHE A 127 -6.52 -2.52 9.60
CA PHE A 127 -6.62 -2.51 11.06
C PHE A 127 -7.32 -3.77 11.54
N VAL A 128 -6.80 -4.40 12.60
CA VAL A 128 -7.44 -5.57 13.20
C VAL A 128 -8.33 -5.12 14.36
N VAL A 129 -9.64 -5.35 14.24
CA VAL A 129 -10.65 -4.99 15.23
C VAL A 129 -11.23 -6.25 15.91
N PRO A 130 -11.76 -6.15 17.14
CA PRO A 130 -12.52 -7.23 17.74
C PRO A 130 -13.83 -7.49 16.96
N PRO A 131 -14.39 -8.71 17.04
CA PRO A 131 -15.57 -9.09 16.25
C PRO A 131 -16.84 -8.30 16.61
N ASP A 132 -16.90 -7.71 17.80
CA ASP A 132 -18.00 -6.89 18.32
C ASP A 132 -17.73 -5.37 18.22
N ALA A 133 -16.74 -4.97 17.41
CA ALA A 133 -16.43 -3.56 17.19
C ALA A 133 -17.63 -2.79 16.60
N ASP A 134 -18.05 -1.72 17.28
CA ASP A 134 -19.04 -0.78 16.75
C ASP A 134 -18.40 0.19 15.75
N LEU A 135 -18.60 -0.10 14.46
CA LEU A 135 -18.10 0.69 13.32
C LEU A 135 -19.16 1.62 12.72
N THR A 136 -20.23 1.92 13.46
CA THR A 136 -21.29 2.84 13.01
C THR A 136 -20.77 4.27 12.82
N ASN A 137 -19.82 4.69 13.65
CA ASN A 137 -19.16 6.00 13.56
C ASN A 137 -17.64 5.83 13.64
N ALA A 138 -17.07 5.19 12.62
CA ALA A 138 -15.64 4.99 12.53
C ALA A 138 -14.96 6.15 11.79
N THR A 139 -13.71 6.44 12.13
CA THR A 139 -12.92 7.47 11.48
C THR A 139 -11.47 7.00 11.36
N ILE A 140 -10.92 7.09 10.16
CA ILE A 140 -9.47 6.95 9.95
C ILE A 140 -8.85 8.33 9.93
N VAL A 141 -7.77 8.50 10.69
CA VAL A 141 -6.93 9.70 10.69
C VAL A 141 -5.55 9.32 10.19
N ILE A 142 -5.07 10.00 9.16
CA ILE A 142 -3.69 9.90 8.71
C ILE A 142 -2.97 11.15 9.21
N ASP A 143 -2.03 10.96 10.13
CA ASP A 143 -1.32 12.04 10.81
C ASP A 143 -0.04 12.44 10.09
N ALA A 144 0.61 11.50 9.41
CA ALA A 144 1.75 11.83 8.58
C ALA A 144 1.99 10.85 7.43
N ILE A 145 2.47 11.42 6.33
CA ILE A 145 3.11 10.71 5.24
C ILE A 145 4.59 11.07 5.32
N ALA A 146 5.47 10.08 5.31
CA ALA A 146 6.90 10.31 5.41
C ALA A 146 7.66 9.51 4.36
N THR A 147 8.89 9.93 4.11
CA THR A 147 9.85 9.18 3.33
C THR A 147 11.11 8.95 4.16
N THR A 148 11.84 7.89 3.83
CA THR A 148 13.17 7.67 4.38
C THR A 148 14.21 7.96 3.31
N PRO A 149 15.20 8.82 3.60
CA PRO A 149 16.27 9.08 2.65
C PRO A 149 16.99 7.80 2.22
N ARG A 150 17.15 7.63 0.90
CA ARG A 150 17.94 6.54 0.34
C ARG A 150 19.42 6.90 0.26
N GLU A 151 20.26 5.89 0.43
CA GLU A 151 21.69 6.01 0.18
C GLU A 151 21.93 6.45 -1.28
N GLY A 152 22.79 7.45 -1.49
CA GLY A 152 23.09 8.00 -2.82
C GLY A 152 22.14 9.10 -3.32
N GLU A 153 20.98 9.32 -2.68
CA GLU A 153 20.03 10.38 -3.05
C GLU A 153 20.17 11.65 -2.18
N TYR A 154 20.98 11.61 -1.12
CA TYR A 154 21.20 12.76 -0.22
C TYR A 154 21.61 14.03 -0.96
N CYS A 155 22.54 13.93 -1.90
CA CYS A 155 23.04 15.10 -2.59
C CYS A 155 22.16 15.58 -3.75
N SER A 156 21.45 14.67 -4.41
CA SER A 156 20.67 14.97 -5.61
C SER A 156 19.21 15.36 -5.30
N VAL A 157 18.63 14.80 -4.25
CA VAL A 157 17.20 14.96 -3.90
C VAL A 157 17.04 15.68 -2.57
N TYR A 158 17.66 15.17 -1.50
CA TYR A 158 17.34 15.63 -0.15
C TYR A 158 18.02 16.95 0.23
N MET A 159 19.32 17.12 -0.05
CA MET A 159 20.06 18.35 0.28
C MET A 159 19.43 19.59 -0.37
N PRO A 160 19.10 19.61 -1.69
CA PRO A 160 18.44 20.76 -2.28
C PRO A 160 17.10 21.10 -1.62
N LYS A 161 16.33 20.07 -1.23
CA LYS A 161 15.04 20.24 -0.54
C LYS A 161 15.20 20.81 0.87
N ILE A 162 16.16 20.30 1.64
CA ILE A 162 16.49 20.81 2.98
C ILE A 162 16.95 22.27 2.87
N GLN A 163 17.87 22.55 1.94
CA GLN A 163 18.37 23.91 1.70
C GLN A 163 17.23 24.86 1.33
N GLN A 164 16.33 24.46 0.43
CA GLN A 164 15.16 25.25 0.04
C GLN A 164 14.24 25.54 1.24
N SER A 165 13.90 24.52 2.02
CA SER A 165 13.04 24.69 3.20
C SER A 165 13.69 25.59 4.26
N MET A 166 15.00 25.45 4.50
CA MET A 166 15.74 26.33 5.40
C MET A 166 15.76 27.78 4.90
N MET A 167 15.97 28.00 3.60
CA MET A 167 15.94 29.34 3.00
C MET A 167 14.56 29.99 3.14
N GLU A 168 13.47 29.25 2.89
CA GLU A 168 12.10 29.74 3.05
C GLU A 168 11.78 30.12 4.50
N ARG A 169 12.40 29.43 5.46
CA ARG A 169 12.27 29.69 6.90
C ARG A 169 13.24 30.77 7.41
N GLY A 170 14.10 31.31 6.55
CA GLY A 170 15.12 32.28 6.94
C GLY A 170 16.24 31.70 7.81
N ILE A 171 16.46 30.38 7.76
CA ILE A 171 17.52 29.69 8.50
C ILE A 171 18.81 29.79 7.68
N GLY A 172 19.80 30.53 8.19
CA GLY A 172 21.05 30.85 7.50
C GLY A 172 22.10 29.73 7.48
N ILE A 173 21.68 28.46 7.39
CA ILE A 173 22.60 27.31 7.24
C ILE A 173 22.85 27.08 5.76
N SER A 174 24.12 26.89 5.38
CA SER A 174 24.52 26.51 4.03
C SER A 174 24.97 25.06 4.00
N LEU A 175 24.39 24.28 3.10
CA LEU A 175 24.74 22.89 2.82
C LEU A 175 25.49 22.80 1.51
N ASP A 176 26.37 21.81 1.41
CA ASP A 176 26.99 21.40 0.14
C ASP A 176 27.30 19.91 0.17
N CYS A 177 27.51 19.34 -1.02
CA CYS A 177 27.93 17.96 -1.18
C CYS A 177 29.37 17.89 -1.63
N VAL A 178 30.22 17.42 -0.72
CA VAL A 178 31.65 17.27 -0.98
C VAL A 178 32.00 15.81 -1.20
N ASP A 179 32.95 15.56 -2.09
CA ASP A 179 33.51 14.23 -2.30
C ASP A 179 34.37 13.85 -1.09
N VAL A 180 33.97 12.77 -0.41
CA VAL A 180 34.74 12.14 0.65
C VAL A 180 35.04 10.71 0.23
N ASN A 181 36.25 10.48 -0.27
CA ASN A 181 36.73 9.16 -0.73
C ASN A 181 35.91 8.57 -1.89
N GLY A 182 35.51 9.40 -2.86
CA GLY A 182 34.72 9.00 -4.02
C GLY A 182 33.22 8.89 -3.75
N VAL A 183 32.76 9.30 -2.57
CA VAL A 183 31.34 9.33 -2.19
C VAL A 183 30.93 10.76 -1.88
N LEU A 184 29.93 11.27 -2.60
CA LEU A 184 29.35 12.57 -2.31
C LEU A 184 28.61 12.52 -0.98
N THR A 185 29.03 13.36 -0.04
CA THR A 185 28.49 13.44 1.32
C THR A 185 28.02 14.85 1.59
N MET A 186 26.78 14.99 2.06
CA MET A 186 26.24 16.28 2.48
C MET A 186 26.96 16.78 3.74
N GLN A 187 27.39 18.04 3.72
CA GLN A 187 28.05 18.72 4.82
C GLN A 187 27.47 20.11 5.06
N ILE A 188 27.56 20.57 6.31
CA ILE A 188 27.26 21.94 6.70
C ILE A 188 28.50 22.79 6.42
N LEU A 189 28.41 23.72 5.46
CA LEU A 189 29.51 24.62 5.11
C LEU A 189 29.59 25.85 6.01
N SER A 190 28.44 26.38 6.41
CA SER A 190 28.37 27.56 7.27
C SER A 190 27.07 27.57 8.08
N ILE A 191 27.16 28.19 9.25
CA ILE A 191 26.05 28.39 10.19
C ILE A 191 26.02 29.85 10.64
N PRO A 192 24.87 30.37 11.09
CA PRO A 192 24.76 31.69 11.69
C PRO A 192 25.66 31.84 12.94
N PRO A 193 26.16 33.05 13.24
CA PRO A 193 27.09 33.28 14.35
C PRO A 193 26.48 33.03 15.75
N ASP A 194 25.15 33.02 15.85
CA ASP A 194 24.38 32.74 17.06
C ASP A 194 23.96 31.27 17.21
N MET A 195 24.37 30.40 16.27
CA MET A 195 24.02 28.98 16.22
C MET A 195 25.24 28.09 16.50
N THR A 196 25.05 27.01 17.23
CA THR A 196 26.08 25.98 17.42
C THR A 196 26.03 24.92 16.31
N GLN A 197 27.14 24.21 16.09
CA GLN A 197 27.19 23.08 15.15
C GLN A 197 26.14 22.02 15.49
N GLU A 198 25.99 21.66 16.77
CA GLU A 198 25.01 20.67 17.22
C GLU A 198 23.57 21.11 16.92
N GLN A 199 23.25 22.40 17.10
CA GLN A 199 21.95 22.94 16.74
C GLN A 199 21.72 22.87 15.22
N ALA A 200 22.73 23.19 14.42
CA ALA A 200 22.64 23.10 12.97
C ALA A 200 22.41 21.66 12.51
N GLU A 201 23.09 20.69 13.11
CA GLU A 201 22.90 19.26 12.84
C GLU A 201 21.50 18.78 13.23
N GLN A 202 21.00 19.19 14.39
CA GLN A 202 19.62 18.86 14.82
C GLN A 202 18.57 19.40 13.85
N ILE A 203 18.80 20.57 13.27
CA ILE A 203 17.93 21.13 12.24
C ILE A 203 18.08 20.30 10.97
N VAL A 204 19.28 20.26 10.38
CA VAL A 204 19.55 19.70 9.04
C VAL A 204 19.16 18.23 8.92
N TYR A 205 19.38 17.43 9.96
CA TYR A 205 19.07 16.00 9.99
C TYR A 205 17.72 15.68 10.65
N SER A 206 16.87 16.69 10.87
CA SER A 206 15.52 16.49 11.40
C SER A 206 14.64 15.71 10.42
N ASP A 207 13.75 14.89 10.98
CA ASP A 207 12.70 14.18 10.25
C ASP A 207 11.65 15.11 9.62
N GLU A 208 11.62 16.39 10.00
CA GLU A 208 10.67 17.38 9.50
C GLU A 208 10.77 17.60 7.98
N PHE A 209 11.96 17.42 7.39
CA PHE A 209 12.15 17.55 5.94
C PHE A 209 11.66 16.34 5.14
N TYR A 210 11.45 15.22 5.83
CA TYR A 210 11.03 13.95 5.26
C TYR A 210 9.61 13.56 5.67
N THR A 211 8.95 14.40 6.47
CA THR A 211 7.63 14.13 7.04
C THR A 211 6.67 15.24 6.71
N VAL A 212 5.55 14.88 6.12
CA VAL A 212 4.44 15.80 5.85
C VAL A 212 3.34 15.47 6.84
N LYS A 213 3.03 16.45 7.69
CA LYS A 213 1.99 16.31 8.71
C LYS A 213 0.61 16.60 8.09
N GLY A 214 -0.36 15.77 8.45
CA GLY A 214 -1.78 15.98 8.18
C GLY A 214 -2.41 16.96 9.18
N PRO A 215 -3.64 16.69 9.70
CA PRO A 215 -4.38 15.43 9.61
C PRO A 215 -5.25 15.33 8.35
N TRP A 216 -5.27 14.15 7.73
CA TRP A 216 -6.32 13.78 6.77
C TRP A 216 -7.31 12.86 7.48
N THR A 217 -8.55 13.33 7.64
CA THR A 217 -9.57 12.64 8.44
C THR A 217 -10.70 12.16 7.55
N PHE A 218 -11.03 10.87 7.65
CA PHE A 218 -12.06 10.24 6.85
C PHE A 218 -13.03 9.46 7.74
N SER A 219 -14.26 9.97 7.86
CA SER A 219 -15.33 9.29 8.58
C SER A 219 -16.13 8.38 7.67
N PHE A 220 -16.51 7.22 8.19
CA PHE A 220 -17.32 6.24 7.49
C PHE A 220 -18.21 5.46 8.46
N ASN A 221 -19.20 4.80 7.90
CA ASN A 221 -20.16 3.99 8.65
C ASN A 221 -20.21 2.60 7.99
N LEU A 222 -19.84 1.58 8.75
CA LEU A 222 -19.91 0.17 8.37
C LEU A 222 -20.93 -0.60 9.21
N SER A 223 -21.94 0.08 9.76
CA SER A 223 -23.05 -0.56 10.45
C SER A 223 -23.70 -1.58 9.52
N GLN A 224 -23.85 -2.81 10.01
CA GLN A 224 -24.63 -3.85 9.36
C GLN A 224 -26.13 -3.64 9.61
#